data_AF-A0A828RTE5-F1
#
_entry.id   AF-A0A828RTE5-F1
#
_cell.length_a   1.000
_cell.length_b   1.000
_cell.length_c   1.000
_cell.angle_alpha   90.00
_cell.angle_beta   90.00
_cell.angle_gamma   90.00
#
_symmetry.space_group_name_H-M   'P 1'
#
loop_
_entity.id
_entity.type
_entity.pdbx_description
1 polymer ?
#
loop_
_entity_poly.entity_id
_entity_poly.type
_entity_poly.pdbx_seq_one_letter_code
_entity_poly.pdbx_strand_id
1 'polypeptide(L)'
;MSEKKKFDFKELAQMDIKDLFKKKAPAKVKEKKSKPMLKPVVSFDFGSESIKVVEGRYIREQLQVTNCFSVETPLGAIEDGRIVNVSLLVTALSKALNDHGVKAKDAIGCLNSTQIINRELLIPVVAPDEMETVVRYEIQQFLPINLSDYLIQYVILGEVEVMGEKRLKLNVITFPEKMARSYYDLLKELGFKPYALDVSYNAISKLATYSDLLEQVTTAEGTVAFVDMGAQSIDLNIFTDENIQFTRLIKSGGAIIDEKLNQLPDMSIKSAVSLKQEADLREIGSSNLVQRAITLSIDEMLYEHERVLQFYRNKAVGNTIDHVYLLGGLSHLKGLENYMENRLNTPVSKLKDISLTDVNQALTPDVLGDYANALGAMIRF
;
A
#
# COMPACT_ATOMS: atom_id res chain seq x y z
N MET A 1 5.12 -36.35 19.46
CA MET A 1 6.47 -35.90 19.05
C MET A 1 6.74 -36.46 17.67
N SER A 2 6.56 -35.64 16.62
CA SER A 2 7.06 -35.98 15.27
C SER A 2 8.31 -35.14 15.04
N GLU A 3 9.45 -35.80 14.85
CA GLU A 3 10.71 -35.14 14.51
C GLU A 3 10.53 -34.32 13.22
N LYS A 4 10.64 -32.99 13.33
CA LYS A 4 10.84 -32.13 12.17
C LYS A 4 12.19 -32.51 11.57
N LYS A 5 12.20 -33.18 10.42
CA LYS A 5 13.41 -33.32 9.61
C LYS A 5 13.99 -31.93 9.38
N LYS A 6 15.21 -31.70 9.88
CA LYS A 6 16.00 -30.52 9.53
C LYS A 6 16.25 -30.58 8.02
N PHE A 7 15.82 -29.53 7.33
CA PHE A 7 16.09 -29.31 5.91
C PHE A 7 17.60 -29.11 5.70
N ASP A 8 18.21 -29.92 4.83
CA ASP A 8 19.63 -29.79 4.46
C ASP A 8 19.77 -28.86 3.24
N PHE A 9 20.33 -27.68 3.48
CA PHE A 9 20.47 -26.60 2.50
C PHE A 9 21.53 -26.88 1.43
N LYS A 10 22.43 -27.85 1.64
CA LYS A 10 23.40 -28.26 0.60
C LYS A 10 22.76 -29.06 -0.53
N GLU A 11 21.65 -29.76 -0.26
CA GLU A 11 20.94 -30.53 -1.29
C GLU A 11 20.25 -29.60 -2.30
N LEU A 12 19.56 -28.54 -1.84
CA LEU A 12 18.80 -27.62 -2.71
C LEU A 12 19.68 -26.82 -3.68
N ALA A 13 20.89 -26.42 -3.27
CA ALA A 13 21.82 -25.68 -4.12
C ALA A 13 22.44 -26.53 -5.23
N GLN A 14 22.30 -27.86 -5.17
CA GLN A 14 22.81 -28.82 -6.15
C GLN A 14 21.68 -29.52 -6.93
N MET A 15 20.41 -29.18 -6.66
CA MET A 15 19.27 -29.79 -7.33
C MET A 15 19.10 -29.22 -8.73
N ASP A 16 19.17 -30.12 -9.72
CA ASP A 16 18.75 -29.83 -11.09
C ASP A 16 17.23 -29.59 -11.10
N ILE A 17 16.73 -28.76 -12.01
CA ILE A 17 15.29 -28.48 -12.15
C ILE A 17 14.49 -29.77 -12.31
N LYS A 18 15.11 -30.81 -12.88
CA LYS A 18 14.53 -32.15 -13.07
C LYS A 18 14.33 -32.93 -11.77
N ASP A 19 15.04 -32.58 -10.70
CA ASP A 19 14.96 -33.25 -9.40
C ASP A 19 13.88 -32.65 -8.47
N LEU A 20 13.36 -31.46 -8.79
CA LEU A 20 12.15 -30.90 -8.16
C LEU A 20 10.91 -31.77 -8.42
N PHE A 21 10.84 -32.42 -9.58
CA PHE A 21 9.71 -33.25 -10.01
C PHE A 21 9.71 -34.69 -9.43
N LYS A 22 10.67 -35.02 -8.55
CA LYS A 22 10.81 -36.35 -7.95
C LYS A 22 10.43 -36.37 -6.47
N LYS A 23 9.17 -36.07 -6.12
CA LYS A 23 8.59 -36.51 -4.83
C LYS A 23 7.07 -36.61 -4.89
N LYS A 24 6.53 -37.67 -4.28
CA LYS A 24 5.10 -38.01 -4.22
C LYS A 24 4.28 -36.92 -3.50
N ALA A 25 3.10 -36.69 -4.06
CA ALA A 25 2.09 -35.69 -3.70
C ALA A 25 1.74 -35.61 -2.20
N PRO A 26 1.68 -34.39 -1.62
CA PRO A 26 0.84 -34.07 -0.49
C PRO A 26 -0.51 -33.47 -0.94
N ALA A 27 -1.45 -33.39 0.00
CA ALA A 27 -2.88 -33.15 -0.23
C ALA A 27 -3.21 -31.85 -0.99
N LYS A 28 -4.25 -31.93 -1.84
CA LYS A 28 -4.86 -30.81 -2.59
C LYS A 28 -4.98 -29.54 -1.74
N VAL A 29 -4.16 -28.54 -2.02
CA VAL A 29 -4.35 -27.17 -1.53
C VAL A 29 -5.50 -26.58 -2.33
N LYS A 30 -6.70 -26.58 -1.75
CA LYS A 30 -7.80 -25.76 -2.27
C LYS A 30 -7.43 -24.30 -2.02
N GLU A 31 -7.41 -23.48 -3.07
CA GLU A 31 -7.43 -22.02 -2.93
C GLU A 31 -8.57 -21.64 -1.98
N LYS A 32 -8.23 -21.20 -0.77
CA LYS A 32 -9.19 -20.59 0.14
C LYS A 32 -9.42 -19.17 -0.38
N LYS A 33 -10.37 -19.00 -1.29
CA LYS A 33 -11.00 -17.69 -1.49
C LYS A 33 -11.48 -17.21 -0.10
N SER A 34 -11.14 -15.98 0.28
CA SER A 34 -11.73 -15.35 1.45
C SER A 34 -13.25 -15.47 1.34
N LYS A 35 -13.94 -15.79 2.44
CA LYS A 35 -15.39 -15.72 2.42
C LYS A 35 -15.79 -14.25 2.50
N PRO A 36 -16.74 -13.76 1.70
CA PRO A 36 -17.25 -12.40 1.83
C PRO A 36 -17.77 -12.20 3.25
N MET A 37 -17.37 -11.10 3.88
CA MET A 37 -17.56 -10.89 5.30
C MET A 37 -18.82 -10.07 5.55
N LEU A 38 -19.88 -10.76 5.97
CA LEU A 38 -21.18 -10.14 6.27
C LEU A 38 -21.19 -9.33 7.59
N LYS A 39 -20.15 -9.48 8.42
CA LYS A 39 -20.05 -8.83 9.74
C LYS A 39 -19.24 -7.53 9.63
N PRO A 40 -19.54 -6.52 10.47
CA PRO A 40 -18.71 -5.33 10.56
C PRO A 40 -17.28 -5.65 10.98
N VAL A 41 -16.34 -4.90 10.42
CA VAL A 41 -14.90 -4.96 10.68
C VAL A 41 -14.33 -3.60 10.92
N VAL A 42 -13.15 -3.58 11.56
CA VAL A 42 -12.34 -2.37 11.67
C VAL A 42 -11.11 -2.53 10.79
N SER A 43 -10.94 -1.60 9.87
CA SER A 43 -9.78 -1.49 9.02
C SER A 43 -8.86 -0.40 9.55
N PHE A 44 -7.59 -0.74 9.69
CA PHE A 44 -6.53 0.14 10.13
C PHE A 44 -5.56 0.38 8.97
N ASP A 45 -5.36 1.63 8.57
CA ASP A 45 -4.19 2.03 7.77
C ASP A 45 -3.10 2.53 8.70
N PHE A 46 -2.02 1.76 8.84
CA PHE A 46 -0.93 2.01 9.79
C PHE A 46 0.13 2.96 9.22
N GLY A 47 -0.19 4.25 9.15
CA GLY A 47 0.74 5.30 8.77
C GLY A 47 1.72 5.69 9.88
N SER A 48 2.86 6.29 9.50
CA SER A 48 3.91 6.70 10.43
C SER A 48 3.63 8.00 11.19
N GLU A 49 2.74 8.86 10.68
CA GLU A 49 2.29 10.10 11.35
C GLU A 49 0.86 9.97 11.89
N SER A 50 -0.02 9.23 11.20
CA SER A 50 -1.35 8.92 11.71
C SER A 50 -1.81 7.55 11.26
N ILE A 51 -2.61 6.90 12.11
CA ILE A 51 -3.31 5.66 11.84
C ILE A 51 -4.75 5.99 11.52
N LYS A 52 -5.20 5.62 10.32
CA LYS A 52 -6.60 5.81 9.92
C LYS A 52 -7.40 4.59 10.29
N VAL A 53 -8.54 4.81 10.93
CA VAL A 53 -9.40 3.74 11.41
C VAL A 53 -10.77 3.90 10.77
N VAL A 54 -11.26 2.84 10.14
CA VAL A 54 -12.59 2.77 9.52
C VAL A 54 -13.31 1.55 10.03
N GLU A 55 -14.48 1.73 10.65
CA GLU A 55 -15.38 0.64 11.03
C GLU A 55 -16.54 0.58 10.05
N GLY A 56 -16.78 -0.59 9.48
CA GLY A 56 -17.81 -0.75 8.48
C GLY A 56 -17.94 -2.17 7.97
N ARG A 57 -18.61 -2.33 6.83
CA ARG A 57 -18.71 -3.59 6.10
C ARG A 57 -18.81 -3.34 4.61
N TYR A 58 -18.34 -4.31 3.85
CA TYR A 58 -18.55 -4.38 2.41
C TYR A 58 -19.55 -5.49 2.11
N ILE A 59 -20.75 -5.15 1.61
CA ILE A 59 -21.82 -6.11 1.35
C ILE A 59 -22.62 -5.67 0.12
N ARG A 60 -22.90 -6.62 -0.79
CA ARG A 60 -23.67 -6.35 -2.03
C ARG A 60 -23.15 -5.14 -2.80
N GLU A 61 -21.83 -5.09 -3.01
CA GLU A 61 -21.18 -3.99 -3.74
C GLU A 61 -21.47 -2.61 -3.12
N GLN A 62 -21.64 -2.55 -1.80
CA GLN A 62 -21.77 -1.30 -1.06
C GLN A 62 -20.80 -1.29 0.11
N LEU A 63 -20.06 -0.19 0.23
CA LEU A 63 -19.22 0.11 1.38
C LEU A 63 -20.06 0.91 2.40
N GLN A 64 -20.41 0.26 3.49
CA GLN A 64 -21.11 0.87 4.62
C GLN A 64 -20.09 1.27 5.68
N VAL A 65 -19.98 2.57 5.97
CA VAL A 65 -18.96 3.12 6.89
C VAL A 65 -19.64 3.70 8.12
N THR A 66 -19.68 2.92 9.20
CA THR A 66 -20.35 3.31 10.45
C THR A 66 -19.50 4.20 11.35
N ASN A 67 -18.18 4.13 11.23
CA ASN A 67 -17.26 4.96 12.01
C ASN A 67 -15.99 5.24 11.21
N CYS A 68 -15.43 6.43 11.35
CA CYS A 68 -14.12 6.75 10.81
C CYS A 68 -13.46 7.84 11.66
N PHE A 69 -12.17 7.66 11.94
CA PHE A 69 -11.38 8.63 12.69
C PHE A 69 -9.88 8.39 12.47
N SER A 70 -9.08 9.40 12.81
CA SER A 70 -7.63 9.37 12.72
C SER A 70 -7.04 9.37 14.13
N VAL A 71 -6.02 8.56 14.35
CA VAL A 71 -5.22 8.53 15.59
C VAL A 71 -3.82 9.01 15.25
N GLU A 72 -3.27 9.97 15.99
CA GLU A 72 -1.86 10.35 15.83
C GLU A 72 -0.97 9.15 16.15
N THR A 73 -0.06 8.82 15.24
CA THR A 73 0.91 7.76 15.46
C THR A 73 1.95 8.28 16.46
N PRO A 74 2.13 7.65 17.63
CA PRO A 74 3.14 8.10 18.57
C PRO A 74 4.53 8.12 17.92
N LEU A 75 5.28 9.18 18.17
CA LEU A 75 6.60 9.39 17.56
C LEU A 75 7.51 8.17 17.80
N GLY A 76 8.08 7.65 16.72
CA GLY A 76 8.98 6.49 16.75
C GLY A 76 8.29 5.15 17.03
N ALA A 77 6.96 5.08 17.01
CA ALA A 77 6.25 3.82 17.20
C ALA A 77 6.22 2.94 15.94
N ILE A 78 6.24 3.56 14.75
CA ILE A 78 6.30 2.89 13.45
C ILE A 78 7.40 3.52 12.58
N GLU A 79 8.25 2.68 11.98
CA GLU A 79 9.32 3.10 11.08
C GLU A 79 9.39 2.15 9.88
N ASP A 80 9.24 2.67 8.65
CA ASP A 80 9.23 1.87 7.40
C ASP A 80 8.28 0.65 7.49
N GLY A 81 7.08 0.87 8.03
CA GLY A 81 6.06 -0.15 8.26
C GLY A 81 6.39 -1.15 9.37
N ARG A 82 7.48 -0.99 10.13
CA ARG A 82 7.81 -1.84 11.28
C ARG A 82 7.27 -1.22 12.56
N ILE A 83 6.61 -2.02 13.39
CA ILE A 83 6.31 -1.63 14.77
C ILE A 83 7.60 -1.64 15.58
N VAL A 84 8.00 -0.46 16.06
CA VAL A 84 9.17 -0.26 16.94
C VAL A 84 8.75 -0.24 18.40
N ASN A 85 7.63 0.43 18.71
CA ASN A 85 7.10 0.51 20.07
C ASN A 85 5.61 0.16 20.14
N VAL A 86 5.34 -1.12 20.40
CA VAL A 86 3.98 -1.66 20.51
C VAL A 86 3.19 -1.04 21.67
N SER A 87 3.83 -0.76 22.81
CA SER A 87 3.16 -0.25 24.00
C SER A 87 2.54 1.13 23.81
N LEU A 88 3.22 2.00 23.03
CA LEU A 88 2.70 3.31 22.66
C LEU A 88 1.50 3.18 21.73
N LEU A 89 1.56 2.27 20.74
CA LEU A 89 0.44 2.01 19.83
C LEU A 89 -0.77 1.47 20.58
N VAL A 90 -0.58 0.49 21.47
CA VAL A 90 -1.66 -0.09 22.27
C VAL A 90 -2.33 0.98 23.12
N THR A 91 -1.56 1.85 23.77
CA THR A 91 -2.09 2.95 24.59
C THR A 91 -2.92 3.94 23.76
N ALA A 92 -2.36 4.42 22.65
CA ALA A 92 -3.02 5.41 21.79
C ALA A 92 -4.28 4.84 21.11
N LEU A 93 -4.19 3.64 20.54
CA LEU A 93 -5.29 2.98 19.85
C LEU A 93 -6.38 2.53 20.81
N SER A 94 -6.04 1.92 21.96
CA SER A 94 -7.07 1.47 22.92
C SER A 94 -7.92 2.62 23.45
N LYS A 95 -7.30 3.79 23.68
CA LYS A 95 -8.02 4.99 24.05
C LYS A 95 -8.95 5.45 22.93
N ALA A 96 -8.42 5.64 21.73
CA ALA A 96 -9.20 6.13 20.59
C ALA A 96 -10.36 5.19 20.20
N LEU A 97 -10.13 3.88 20.21
CA LEU A 97 -11.15 2.86 19.92
C LEU A 97 -12.31 2.89 20.94
N ASN A 98 -12.02 3.12 22.21
CA ASN A 98 -13.04 3.29 23.24
C ASN A 98 -13.77 4.63 23.10
N ASP A 99 -13.03 5.72 22.92
CA ASP A 99 -13.59 7.07 22.77
C ASP A 99 -14.59 7.16 21.59
N HIS A 100 -14.31 6.43 20.50
CA HIS A 100 -15.17 6.36 19.32
C HIS A 100 -16.17 5.20 19.35
N GLY A 101 -16.20 4.40 20.42
CA GLY A 101 -17.20 3.35 20.63
C GLY A 101 -17.18 2.23 19.58
N VAL A 102 -16.00 1.82 19.11
CA VAL A 102 -15.84 0.75 18.10
C VAL A 102 -16.38 -0.58 18.61
N LYS A 103 -17.24 -1.25 17.83
CA LYS A 103 -17.97 -2.46 18.25
C LYS A 103 -17.53 -3.73 17.53
N ALA A 104 -17.04 -3.60 16.30
CA ALA A 104 -16.57 -4.71 15.50
C ALA A 104 -15.45 -5.49 16.20
N LYS A 105 -15.37 -6.79 15.89
CA LYS A 105 -14.40 -7.71 16.52
C LYS A 105 -13.35 -8.21 15.54
N ASP A 106 -13.64 -8.23 14.26
CA ASP A 106 -12.71 -8.64 13.23
C ASP A 106 -11.96 -7.39 12.72
N ALA A 107 -10.64 -7.51 12.56
CA ALA A 107 -9.77 -6.40 12.19
C ALA A 107 -8.94 -6.71 10.95
N ILE A 108 -8.75 -5.69 10.12
CA ILE A 108 -7.88 -5.71 8.95
C ILE A 108 -6.79 -4.67 9.19
N GLY A 109 -5.53 -5.07 9.06
CA GLY A 109 -4.42 -4.13 9.00
C GLY A 109 -4.03 -3.87 7.55
N CYS A 110 -3.73 -2.63 7.21
CA CYS A 110 -3.14 -2.20 5.95
C CYS A 110 -1.87 -1.43 6.26
N LEU A 111 -0.81 -1.70 5.52
CA LEU A 111 0.44 -0.95 5.62
C LEU A 111 1.25 -1.07 4.33
N ASN A 112 2.34 -0.32 4.27
CA ASN A 112 3.37 -0.51 3.28
C ASN A 112 4.77 -0.47 3.92
N SER A 113 5.76 -1.03 3.22
CA SER A 113 7.15 -1.05 3.67
C SER A 113 8.08 -1.34 2.51
N THR A 114 9.29 -0.78 2.54
CA THR A 114 10.30 -1.10 1.52
C THR A 114 10.83 -2.53 1.59
N GLN A 115 10.49 -3.26 2.66
CA GLN A 115 10.78 -4.68 2.79
C GLN A 115 9.70 -5.58 2.16
N ILE A 116 8.55 -5.02 1.76
CA ILE A 116 7.53 -5.74 1.01
C ILE A 116 7.90 -5.64 -0.47
N ILE A 117 7.98 -6.78 -1.14
CA ILE A 117 8.42 -6.84 -2.54
C ILE A 117 7.27 -7.39 -3.36
N ASN A 118 6.88 -6.65 -4.39
CA ASN A 118 5.88 -7.04 -5.38
C ASN A 118 6.56 -7.16 -6.75
N ARG A 119 6.45 -8.32 -7.40
CA ARG A 119 7.15 -8.58 -8.67
C ARG A 119 6.40 -9.55 -9.55
N GLU A 120 6.33 -9.23 -10.85
CA GLU A 120 5.90 -10.18 -11.86
C GLU A 120 6.99 -11.23 -12.12
N LEU A 121 6.60 -12.50 -12.15
CA LEU A 121 7.47 -13.64 -12.48
C LEU A 121 6.86 -14.48 -13.59
N LEU A 122 7.73 -15.04 -14.43
CA LEU A 122 7.39 -16.05 -15.41
C LEU A 122 7.97 -17.37 -14.97
N ILE A 123 7.11 -18.36 -14.75
CA ILE A 123 7.53 -19.70 -14.34
C ILE A 123 7.06 -20.74 -15.37
N PRO A 124 7.70 -21.90 -15.47
CA PRO A 124 7.14 -23.01 -16.24
C PRO A 124 5.75 -23.41 -15.72
N VAL A 125 4.90 -23.93 -16.60
CA VAL A 125 3.63 -24.52 -16.20
C VAL A 125 3.92 -25.77 -15.36
N VAL A 126 3.49 -25.77 -14.11
CA VAL A 126 3.72 -26.85 -13.14
C VAL A 126 2.43 -27.23 -12.42
N ALA A 127 2.43 -28.36 -11.73
CA ALA A 127 1.26 -28.78 -10.97
C ALA A 127 1.00 -27.82 -9.78
N PRO A 128 -0.26 -27.64 -9.34
CA PRO A 128 -0.60 -26.71 -8.26
C PRO A 128 0.17 -26.95 -6.94
N ASP A 129 0.52 -28.19 -6.63
CA ASP A 129 1.30 -28.56 -5.43
C ASP A 129 2.81 -28.26 -5.55
N GLU A 130 3.31 -28.06 -6.76
CA GLU A 130 4.69 -27.67 -7.04
C GLU A 130 4.88 -26.15 -7.08
N MET A 131 3.78 -25.41 -7.21
CA MET A 131 3.74 -23.97 -7.43
C MET A 131 4.56 -23.17 -6.41
N GLU A 132 4.33 -23.40 -5.11
CA GLU A 132 5.04 -22.68 -4.05
C GLU A 132 6.56 -22.90 -4.13
N THR A 133 6.99 -24.13 -4.45
CA THR A 133 8.41 -24.49 -4.53
C THR A 133 9.08 -23.77 -5.70
N VAL A 134 8.44 -23.77 -6.87
CA VAL A 134 8.97 -23.10 -8.07
C VAL A 134 9.00 -21.59 -7.88
N VAL A 135 7.93 -21.00 -7.33
CA VAL A 135 7.88 -19.56 -7.03
C VAL A 135 9.00 -19.16 -6.06
N ARG A 136 9.23 -19.94 -5.00
CA ARG A 136 10.33 -19.70 -4.05
C ARG A 136 11.69 -19.75 -4.73
N TYR A 137 11.91 -20.75 -5.57
CA TYR A 137 13.16 -20.91 -6.31
C TYR A 137 13.43 -19.72 -7.23
N GLU A 138 12.44 -19.29 -8.01
CA GLU A 138 12.57 -18.16 -8.94
C GLU A 138 12.83 -16.85 -8.19
N ILE A 139 12.10 -16.56 -7.11
CA ILE A 139 12.33 -15.35 -6.30
C ILE A 139 13.75 -15.29 -5.74
N GLN A 140 14.29 -16.44 -5.29
CA GLN A 140 15.61 -16.48 -4.65
C GLN A 140 16.73 -16.03 -5.59
N GLN A 141 16.55 -16.20 -6.91
CA GLN A 141 17.50 -15.73 -7.91
C GLN A 141 17.55 -14.19 -7.99
N PHE A 142 16.46 -13.52 -7.60
CA PHE A 142 16.34 -12.06 -7.70
C PHE A 142 16.67 -11.34 -6.40
N LEU A 143 16.58 -12.02 -5.25
CA LEU A 143 16.69 -11.38 -3.94
C LEU A 143 17.81 -12.03 -3.11
N PRO A 144 18.85 -11.28 -2.71
CA PRO A 144 19.91 -11.76 -1.84
C PRO A 144 19.43 -11.79 -0.37
N ILE A 145 18.29 -12.42 -0.11
CA ILE A 145 17.66 -12.51 1.22
C ILE A 145 17.34 -13.95 1.56
N ASN A 146 17.18 -14.22 2.86
CA ASN A 146 16.69 -15.50 3.30
C ASN A 146 15.15 -15.55 3.18
N LEU A 147 14.64 -16.20 2.14
CA LEU A 147 13.20 -16.34 1.91
C LEU A 147 12.47 -17.12 3.01
N SER A 148 13.17 -17.82 3.91
CA SER A 148 12.51 -18.44 5.07
C SER A 148 11.97 -17.41 6.06
N ASP A 149 12.48 -16.17 6.04
CA ASP A 149 12.02 -15.09 6.93
C ASP A 149 10.85 -14.31 6.32
N TYR A 150 10.34 -14.74 5.17
CA TYR A 150 9.32 -14.07 4.39
C TYR A 150 8.12 -14.98 4.12
N LEU A 151 6.94 -14.41 4.33
CA LEU A 151 5.69 -14.93 3.78
C LEU A 151 5.67 -14.63 2.28
N ILE A 152 5.22 -15.59 1.48
CA ILE A 152 5.12 -15.44 0.02
C ILE A 152 3.70 -15.77 -0.40
N GLN A 153 3.11 -14.89 -1.20
CA GLN A 153 1.82 -15.11 -1.84
C GLN A 153 1.93 -14.73 -3.31
N TYR A 154 1.14 -15.37 -4.17
CA TYR A 154 1.11 -15.06 -5.59
C TYR A 154 -0.32 -15.07 -6.12
N VAL A 155 -0.51 -14.34 -7.22
CA VAL A 155 -1.73 -14.36 -8.04
C VAL A 155 -1.34 -14.75 -9.45
N ILE A 156 -2.06 -15.70 -10.05
CA ILE A 156 -1.87 -16.07 -11.45
C ILE A 156 -2.52 -14.99 -12.32
N LEU A 157 -1.72 -14.32 -13.15
CA LEU A 157 -2.20 -13.29 -14.08
C LEU A 157 -2.62 -13.88 -15.43
N GLY A 158 -2.06 -15.04 -15.81
CA GLY A 158 -2.41 -15.75 -17.03
C GLY A 158 -1.31 -16.70 -17.51
N GLU A 159 -1.51 -17.26 -18.71
CA GLU A 159 -0.49 -18.02 -19.43
C GLU A 159 0.05 -17.18 -20.59
N VAL A 160 1.35 -17.22 -20.81
CA VAL A 160 2.02 -16.56 -21.93
C VAL A 160 2.93 -17.57 -22.64
N GLU A 161 3.16 -17.37 -23.94
CA GLU A 161 4.11 -18.16 -24.71
C GLU A 161 5.42 -17.38 -24.87
N VAL A 162 6.52 -17.97 -24.42
CA VAL A 162 7.87 -17.38 -24.52
C VAL A 162 8.78 -18.38 -25.20
N MET A 163 9.31 -18.00 -26.37
CA MET A 163 10.19 -18.86 -27.18
C MET A 163 9.58 -20.24 -27.50
N GLY A 164 8.26 -20.31 -27.72
CA GLY A 164 7.55 -21.57 -28.02
C GLY A 164 7.18 -22.42 -26.79
N GLU A 165 7.50 -21.96 -25.58
CA GLU A 165 7.14 -22.62 -24.33
C GLU A 165 6.03 -21.86 -23.59
N LYS A 166 5.02 -22.59 -23.13
CA LYS A 166 4.01 -22.03 -22.23
C LYS A 166 4.62 -21.74 -20.85
N ARG A 167 4.36 -20.54 -20.35
CA ARG A 167 4.78 -20.05 -19.03
C ARG A 167 3.57 -19.48 -18.30
N LEU A 168 3.56 -19.63 -16.98
CA LEU A 168 2.60 -18.92 -16.13
C LEU A 168 3.17 -17.55 -15.78
N LYS A 169 2.38 -16.51 -16.01
CA LYS A 169 2.65 -15.16 -15.52
C LYS A 169 2.02 -14.99 -14.16
N LEU A 170 2.83 -14.69 -13.15
CA LEU A 170 2.42 -14.53 -11.76
C LEU A 170 2.75 -13.12 -11.29
N ASN A 171 1.91 -12.54 -10.44
CA ASN A 171 2.31 -11.45 -9.56
C ASN A 171 2.63 -12.02 -8.19
N VAL A 172 3.87 -11.86 -7.72
CA VAL A 172 4.31 -12.43 -6.44
C VAL A 172 4.68 -11.35 -5.45
N ILE A 173 4.21 -11.55 -4.21
CA ILE A 173 4.33 -10.63 -3.10
C ILE A 173 5.09 -11.35 -1.99
N THR A 174 6.13 -10.71 -1.47
CA THR A 174 6.85 -11.18 -0.28
C THR A 174 6.70 -10.19 0.85
N PHE A 175 6.51 -10.71 2.07
CA PHE A 175 6.25 -9.91 3.26
C PHE A 175 7.09 -10.47 4.44
N PRO A 176 7.88 -9.66 5.16
CA PRO A 176 8.67 -10.15 6.29
C PRO A 176 7.79 -10.77 7.38
N GLU A 177 8.00 -12.05 7.70
CA GLU A 177 7.13 -12.79 8.63
C GLU A 177 7.09 -12.13 10.02
N LYS A 178 8.24 -11.64 10.50
CA LYS A 178 8.33 -10.94 11.80
C LYS A 178 7.46 -9.67 11.85
N MET A 179 7.40 -8.93 10.74
CA MET A 179 6.57 -7.73 10.63
C MET A 179 5.09 -8.10 10.57
N ALA A 180 4.72 -9.12 9.78
CA ALA A 180 3.34 -9.59 9.73
C ALA A 180 2.87 -10.06 11.12
N ARG A 181 3.75 -10.78 11.82
CA ARG A 181 3.50 -11.26 13.19
C ARG A 181 3.32 -10.11 14.19
N SER A 182 4.11 -9.04 14.10
CA SER A 182 3.97 -7.89 15.02
C SER A 182 2.61 -7.21 14.90
N TYR A 183 2.09 -7.04 13.68
CA TYR A 183 0.74 -6.49 13.49
C TYR A 183 -0.36 -7.44 13.93
N TYR A 184 -0.19 -8.76 13.69
CA TYR A 184 -1.10 -9.77 14.21
C TYR A 184 -1.21 -9.70 15.74
N ASP A 185 -0.06 -9.64 16.43
CA ASP A 185 0.00 -9.57 17.89
C ASP A 185 -0.55 -8.23 18.42
N LEU A 186 -0.26 -7.09 17.77
CA LEU A 186 -0.85 -5.79 18.11
C LEU A 186 -2.39 -5.82 18.04
N LEU A 187 -2.95 -6.31 16.93
CA LEU A 187 -4.41 -6.38 16.76
C LEU A 187 -5.05 -7.32 17.79
N LYS A 188 -4.37 -8.41 18.17
CA LYS A 188 -4.79 -9.30 19.26
C LYS A 188 -4.79 -8.60 20.62
N GLU A 189 -3.75 -7.84 20.91
CA GLU A 189 -3.61 -7.10 22.17
C GLU A 189 -4.68 -6.02 22.32
N LEU A 190 -5.08 -5.39 21.20
CA LEU A 190 -6.23 -4.47 21.13
C LEU A 190 -7.59 -5.18 21.25
N GLY A 191 -7.62 -6.50 21.41
CA GLY A 191 -8.85 -7.28 21.60
C GLY A 191 -9.58 -7.67 20.31
N PHE A 192 -8.95 -7.50 19.15
CA PHE A 192 -9.53 -7.90 17.87
C PHE A 192 -9.18 -9.34 17.49
N LYS A 193 -9.89 -9.83 16.47
CA LYS A 193 -9.60 -11.02 15.71
C LYS A 193 -8.97 -10.57 14.39
N PRO A 194 -7.63 -10.70 14.23
CA PRO A 194 -7.00 -10.37 12.96
C PRO A 194 -7.59 -11.25 11.86
N TYR A 195 -8.17 -10.60 10.85
CA TYR A 195 -8.80 -11.25 9.70
C TYR A 195 -7.87 -11.24 8.49
N ALA A 196 -7.27 -10.09 8.20
CA ALA A 196 -6.33 -9.93 7.11
C ALA A 196 -5.26 -8.89 7.43
N LEU A 197 -4.11 -9.07 6.80
CA LEU A 197 -3.07 -8.05 6.67
C LEU A 197 -2.95 -7.76 5.17
N ASP A 198 -3.20 -6.52 4.80
CA ASP A 198 -3.23 -6.04 3.42
C ASP A 198 -2.07 -5.07 3.18
N VAL A 199 -1.83 -4.80 1.90
CA VAL A 199 -0.79 -3.87 1.45
C VAL A 199 -1.46 -2.70 0.72
N SER A 200 -0.93 -1.48 0.89
CA SER A 200 -1.58 -0.25 0.41
C SER A 200 -1.95 -0.30 -1.07
N TYR A 201 -1.06 -0.76 -1.95
CA TYR A 201 -1.39 -0.86 -3.38
C TYR A 201 -2.59 -1.79 -3.66
N ASN A 202 -2.74 -2.89 -2.91
CA ASN A 202 -3.83 -3.83 -3.11
C ASN A 202 -5.14 -3.25 -2.55
N ALA A 203 -5.07 -2.53 -1.44
CA ALA A 203 -6.21 -1.76 -0.93
C ALA A 203 -6.68 -0.72 -1.96
N ILE A 204 -5.77 0.09 -2.51
CA ILE A 204 -6.09 1.09 -3.53
C ILE A 204 -6.61 0.44 -4.81
N SER A 205 -6.03 -0.68 -5.26
CA SER A 205 -6.53 -1.43 -6.42
C SER A 205 -8.00 -1.77 -6.26
N LYS A 206 -8.37 -2.35 -5.11
CA LYS A 206 -9.76 -2.75 -4.84
C LYS A 206 -10.69 -1.54 -4.74
N LEU A 207 -10.21 -0.44 -4.16
CA LEU A 207 -10.98 0.80 -4.07
C LEU A 207 -11.23 1.39 -5.45
N ALA A 208 -10.19 1.47 -6.29
CA ALA A 208 -10.26 2.02 -7.65
C ALA A 208 -11.24 1.23 -8.53
N THR A 209 -11.18 -0.11 -8.47
CA THR A 209 -12.14 -0.99 -9.15
C THR A 209 -13.56 -0.83 -8.58
N TYR A 210 -13.72 -0.74 -7.27
CA TYR A 210 -15.04 -0.61 -6.64
C TYR A 210 -15.75 0.72 -6.93
N SER A 211 -14.98 1.80 -7.08
CA SER A 211 -15.52 3.16 -7.19
C SER A 211 -15.68 3.63 -8.63
N ASP A 212 -15.47 2.73 -9.59
CA ASP A 212 -15.45 3.00 -11.02
C ASP A 212 -14.51 4.17 -11.40
N LEU A 213 -13.54 4.51 -10.54
CA LEU A 213 -12.57 5.59 -10.81
C LEU A 213 -11.75 5.29 -12.06
N LEU A 214 -11.59 4.01 -12.38
CA LEU A 214 -10.95 3.54 -13.61
C LEU A 214 -11.83 3.81 -14.85
N GLU A 215 -13.16 3.74 -14.71
CA GLU A 215 -14.10 4.01 -15.80
C GLU A 215 -14.33 5.51 -16.03
N GLN A 216 -14.24 6.32 -14.96
CA GLN A 216 -14.47 7.77 -14.99
C GLN A 216 -13.36 8.55 -15.73
N VAL A 217 -12.16 7.97 -15.90
CA VAL A 217 -11.01 8.68 -16.48
C VAL A 217 -10.98 8.65 -18.01
N THR A 218 -11.68 7.73 -18.68
CA THR A 218 -12.10 7.76 -20.10
C THR A 218 -12.65 6.36 -20.42
N THR A 219 -13.41 6.24 -21.51
CA THR A 219 -14.06 5.00 -22.01
C THR A 219 -13.22 3.73 -21.79
N ALA A 220 -13.47 3.01 -20.69
CA ALA A 220 -13.05 1.63 -20.37
C ALA A 220 -11.57 1.20 -20.57
N GLU A 221 -10.67 2.05 -21.05
CA GLU A 221 -9.26 1.77 -21.37
C GLU A 221 -8.29 2.81 -20.74
N GLY A 222 -8.69 3.44 -19.63
CA GLY A 222 -7.92 4.50 -18.97
C GLY A 222 -6.81 3.95 -18.05
N THR A 223 -5.61 4.54 -18.13
CA THR A 223 -4.51 4.30 -17.20
C THR A 223 -4.45 5.40 -16.15
N VAL A 224 -4.60 5.03 -14.87
CA VAL A 224 -4.54 5.97 -13.75
C VAL A 224 -3.36 5.69 -12.85
N ALA A 225 -2.80 6.75 -12.26
CA ALA A 225 -1.84 6.63 -11.18
C ALA A 225 -2.47 7.14 -9.87
N PHE A 226 -2.33 6.38 -8.79
CA PHE A 226 -2.59 6.85 -7.43
C PHE A 226 -1.26 7.16 -6.77
N VAL A 227 -1.15 8.37 -6.24
CA VAL A 227 0.04 8.87 -5.52
C VAL A 227 -0.37 9.20 -4.09
N ASP A 228 -0.05 8.30 -3.17
CA ASP A 228 -0.25 8.50 -1.73
C ASP A 228 0.97 9.20 -1.14
N MET A 229 0.80 10.50 -0.86
CA MET A 229 1.85 11.35 -0.34
C MET A 229 1.82 11.36 1.19
N GLY A 230 2.46 10.35 1.77
CA GLY A 230 2.56 10.18 3.22
C GLY A 230 3.66 11.01 3.89
N ALA A 231 3.84 10.76 5.19
CA ALA A 231 4.81 11.46 6.01
C ALA A 231 6.25 10.97 5.76
N GLN A 232 6.49 9.66 5.78
CA GLN A 232 7.83 9.09 5.59
C GLN A 232 8.04 8.46 4.21
N SER A 233 6.96 8.20 3.49
CA SER A 233 7.01 7.55 2.19
C SER A 233 5.94 8.08 1.26
N ILE A 234 6.23 7.98 -0.04
CA ILE A 234 5.28 8.24 -1.11
C ILE A 234 5.10 6.95 -1.89
N ASP A 235 3.84 6.58 -2.08
CA ASP A 235 3.42 5.37 -2.75
C ASP A 235 2.77 5.68 -4.08
N LEU A 236 3.38 5.17 -5.16
CA LEU A 236 2.90 5.36 -6.51
C LEU A 236 2.42 4.02 -7.06
N ASN A 237 1.14 3.96 -7.45
CA ASN A 237 0.50 2.77 -7.99
C ASN A 237 -0.17 3.11 -9.32
N ILE A 238 0.23 2.43 -10.40
CA ILE A 238 -0.31 2.62 -11.75
C ILE A 238 -1.20 1.44 -12.10
N PHE A 239 -2.42 1.73 -12.55
CA PHE A 239 -3.43 0.74 -12.93
C PHE A 239 -3.92 0.99 -14.34
N THR A 240 -4.15 -0.11 -15.06
CA THR A 240 -4.78 -0.14 -16.39
C THR A 240 -5.73 -1.33 -16.40
N ASP A 241 -6.98 -1.13 -16.83
CA ASP A 241 -8.02 -2.17 -16.90
C ASP A 241 -8.13 -2.98 -15.60
N GLU A 242 -8.24 -2.29 -14.46
CA GLU A 242 -8.29 -2.88 -13.10
C GLU A 242 -7.04 -3.64 -12.63
N ASN A 243 -6.01 -3.74 -13.48
CA ASN A 243 -4.79 -4.48 -13.20
C ASN A 243 -3.67 -3.53 -12.79
N ILE A 244 -2.94 -3.89 -11.73
CA ILE A 244 -1.75 -3.15 -11.34
C ILE A 244 -0.63 -3.37 -12.37
N GLN A 245 -0.17 -2.28 -12.97
CA GLN A 245 0.89 -2.30 -13.97
C GLN A 245 2.27 -2.02 -13.35
N PHE A 246 2.29 -1.19 -12.31
CA PHE A 246 3.49 -0.78 -11.62
C PHE A 246 3.18 -0.29 -10.21
N THR A 247 4.02 -0.64 -9.25
CA THR A 247 3.99 -0.06 -7.90
C THR A 247 5.40 0.31 -7.47
N ARG A 248 5.52 1.44 -6.79
CA ARG A 248 6.79 1.92 -6.25
C ARG A 248 6.55 2.69 -4.96
N LEU A 249 7.22 2.24 -3.91
CA LEU A 249 7.38 2.94 -2.65
C LEU A 249 8.69 3.73 -2.69
N ILE A 250 8.62 5.03 -2.41
CA ILE A 250 9.76 5.95 -2.34
C ILE A 250 9.90 6.39 -0.88
N LYS A 251 11.10 6.27 -0.29
CA LYS A 251 11.41 6.80 1.06
C LYS A 251 11.59 8.32 1.02
N SER A 252 10.50 9.02 0.78
CA SER A 252 10.40 10.47 0.74
C SER A 252 9.00 10.86 1.21
N GLY A 253 8.80 12.07 1.74
CA GLY A 253 7.48 12.48 2.23
C GLY A 253 7.53 13.74 3.08
N GLY A 254 6.42 14.07 3.73
CA GLY A 254 6.27 15.28 4.54
C GLY A 254 7.33 15.48 5.62
N ALA A 255 7.91 14.41 6.16
CA ALA A 255 8.97 14.48 7.19
C ALA A 255 10.25 15.15 6.68
N ILE A 256 10.56 15.05 5.38
CA ILE A 256 11.72 15.76 4.78
C ILE A 256 11.51 17.27 4.82
N ILE A 257 10.26 17.71 4.63
CA ILE A 257 9.89 19.12 4.74
C ILE A 257 10.10 19.56 6.18
N ASP A 258 9.59 18.79 7.15
CA ASP A 258 9.73 19.10 8.58
C ASP A 258 11.21 19.19 8.99
N GLU A 259 12.07 18.29 8.51
CA GLU A 259 13.51 18.32 8.76
C GLU A 259 14.17 19.59 8.21
N LYS A 260 13.90 19.96 6.95
CA LYS A 260 14.45 21.17 6.32
C LYS A 260 13.97 22.44 7.01
N LEU A 261 12.70 22.48 7.42
CA LEU A 261 12.14 23.61 8.16
C LEU A 261 12.83 23.76 9.53
N ASN A 262 13.07 22.66 10.26
CA ASN A 262 13.77 22.70 11.54
C ASN A 262 15.25 23.15 11.45
N GLN A 263 15.85 23.11 10.26
CA GLN A 263 17.20 23.64 10.02
C GLN A 263 17.23 25.16 9.78
N LEU A 264 16.07 25.80 9.63
CA LEU A 264 15.98 27.25 9.48
C LEU A 264 16.24 27.96 10.83
N PRO A 265 16.89 29.14 10.82
CA PRO A 265 17.11 29.92 12.04
C PRO A 265 15.79 30.24 12.76
N ASP A 266 15.82 30.17 14.09
CA ASP A 266 14.69 30.51 14.98
C ASP A 266 13.41 29.67 14.78
N MET A 267 13.49 28.50 14.13
CA MET A 267 12.35 27.62 13.92
C MET A 267 12.18 26.57 15.03
N SER A 268 10.98 26.50 15.61
CA SER A 268 10.58 25.39 16.48
C SER A 268 9.82 24.31 15.69
N ILE A 269 9.86 23.05 16.16
CA ILE A 269 9.15 21.92 15.55
C ILE A 269 7.64 22.20 15.39
N LYS A 270 7.01 22.78 16.42
CA LYS A 270 5.57 23.13 16.37
C LYS A 270 5.28 24.18 15.31
N SER A 271 6.17 25.16 15.16
CA SER A 271 6.05 26.19 14.13
C SER A 271 6.21 25.59 12.73
N ALA A 272 7.13 24.64 12.54
CA ALA A 272 7.35 24.00 11.23
C ALA A 272 6.09 23.29 10.69
N VAL A 273 5.40 22.52 11.54
CA VAL A 273 4.17 21.82 11.14
C VAL A 273 3.06 22.79 10.74
N SER A 274 2.80 23.83 11.54
CA SER A 274 1.79 24.83 11.21
C SER A 274 2.12 25.58 9.91
N LEU A 275 3.39 25.96 9.72
CA LEU A 275 3.84 26.64 8.51
C LEU A 275 3.72 25.76 7.26
N LYS A 276 4.00 24.45 7.38
CA LYS A 276 3.78 23.47 6.30
C LYS A 276 2.31 23.42 5.86
N GLN A 277 1.37 23.48 6.80
CA GLN A 277 -0.06 23.46 6.51
C GLN A 277 -0.57 24.79 5.91
N GLU A 278 0.08 25.91 6.24
CA GLU A 278 -0.31 27.22 5.72
C GLU A 278 0.19 27.48 4.30
N ALA A 279 1.30 26.83 3.92
CA ALA A 279 1.99 27.01 2.66
C ALA A 279 1.12 26.80 1.41
N ASP A 280 1.49 27.50 0.34
CA ASP A 280 0.74 27.55 -0.90
C ASP A 280 1.66 27.48 -2.12
N LEU A 281 1.62 26.38 -2.84
CA LEU A 281 2.48 26.14 -4.00
C LEU A 281 2.14 27.05 -5.20
N ARG A 282 1.08 27.85 -5.12
CA ARG A 282 0.77 28.89 -6.12
C ARG A 282 1.67 30.13 -5.98
N GLU A 283 2.31 30.32 -4.82
CA GLU A 283 3.22 31.44 -4.56
C GLU A 283 4.63 31.18 -5.13
N ILE A 284 4.71 30.97 -6.45
CA ILE A 284 5.97 30.70 -7.15
C ILE A 284 6.92 31.90 -7.00
N GLY A 285 8.17 31.63 -6.63
CA GLY A 285 9.20 32.66 -6.50
C GLY A 285 9.11 33.51 -5.21
N SER A 286 8.33 33.06 -4.21
CA SER A 286 8.25 33.71 -2.90
C SER A 286 9.64 33.94 -2.29
N SER A 287 9.88 35.13 -1.72
CA SER A 287 11.11 35.43 -0.97
C SER A 287 11.12 34.81 0.42
N ASN A 288 9.97 34.31 0.90
CA ASN A 288 9.83 33.64 2.18
C ASN A 288 10.65 32.33 2.18
N LEU A 289 11.62 32.23 3.09
CA LEU A 289 12.51 31.07 3.21
C LEU A 289 11.75 29.76 3.47
N VAL A 290 10.67 29.82 4.24
CA VAL A 290 9.82 28.65 4.56
C VAL A 290 9.13 28.15 3.30
N GLN A 291 8.47 29.04 2.57
CA GLN A 291 7.78 28.70 1.32
C GLN A 291 8.77 28.11 0.30
N ARG A 292 9.97 28.70 0.17
CA ARG A 292 11.04 28.19 -0.69
C ARG A 292 11.50 26.79 -0.28
N ALA A 293 11.72 26.55 1.01
CA ALA A 293 12.13 25.22 1.50
C ALA A 293 11.07 24.15 1.22
N ILE A 294 9.79 24.49 1.38
CA ILE A 294 8.67 23.60 1.07
C ILE A 294 8.62 23.31 -0.44
N THR A 295 8.62 24.34 -1.29
CA THR A 295 8.58 24.17 -2.75
C THR A 295 9.74 23.32 -3.26
N LEU A 296 10.97 23.59 -2.80
CA LEU A 296 12.15 22.78 -3.20
C LEU A 296 12.03 21.31 -2.77
N SER A 297 11.43 21.04 -1.62
CA SER A 297 11.22 19.67 -1.15
C SER A 297 10.16 18.94 -1.98
N ILE A 298 9.10 19.65 -2.38
CA ILE A 298 8.11 19.12 -3.32
C ILE A 298 8.75 18.88 -4.69
N ASP A 299 9.61 19.78 -5.19
CA ASP A 299 10.32 19.59 -6.46
C ASP A 299 11.20 18.33 -6.45
N GLU A 300 11.94 18.09 -5.35
CA GLU A 300 12.72 16.87 -5.15
C GLU A 300 11.84 15.61 -5.17
N MET A 301 10.67 15.66 -4.53
CA MET A 301 9.70 14.57 -4.58
C MET A 301 9.20 14.34 -6.00
N LEU A 302 8.74 15.40 -6.68
CA LEU A 302 8.17 15.32 -8.03
C LEU A 302 9.18 14.85 -9.08
N TYR A 303 10.47 15.15 -8.89
CA TYR A 303 11.51 14.59 -9.74
C TYR A 303 11.49 13.05 -9.76
N GLU A 304 11.36 12.41 -8.58
CA GLU A 304 11.27 10.95 -8.51
C GLU A 304 9.95 10.41 -9.09
N HIS A 305 8.84 11.14 -8.94
CA HIS A 305 7.55 10.78 -9.54
C HIS A 305 7.65 10.81 -11.06
N GLU A 306 8.19 11.90 -11.61
CA GLU A 306 8.38 12.09 -13.04
C GLU A 306 9.20 10.93 -13.62
N ARG A 307 10.28 10.53 -12.95
CA ARG A 307 11.11 9.37 -13.35
C ARG A 307 10.31 8.06 -13.36
N VAL A 308 9.47 7.82 -12.37
CA VAL A 308 8.63 6.61 -12.31
C VAL A 308 7.58 6.61 -13.43
N LEU A 309 6.88 7.73 -13.64
CA LEU A 309 5.88 7.86 -14.70
C LEU A 309 6.53 7.73 -16.08
N GLN A 310 7.71 8.33 -16.29
CA GLN A 310 8.49 8.17 -17.52
C GLN A 310 8.94 6.72 -17.75
N PHE A 311 9.39 6.03 -16.71
CA PHE A 311 9.73 4.61 -16.79
C PHE A 311 8.54 3.78 -17.27
N TYR A 312 7.34 4.04 -16.72
CA TYR A 312 6.12 3.35 -17.14
C TYR A 312 5.73 3.65 -18.60
N ARG A 313 5.73 4.94 -19.00
CA ARG A 313 5.47 5.38 -20.39
C ARG A 313 6.41 4.72 -21.40
N ASN A 314 7.66 4.46 -21.00
CA ASN A 314 8.67 3.85 -21.86
C ASN A 314 8.65 2.32 -21.84
N LYS A 315 7.86 1.67 -20.96
CA LYS A 315 7.82 0.20 -20.83
C LYS A 315 7.21 -0.47 -22.07
N ALA A 316 6.22 0.15 -22.70
CA ALA A 316 5.61 -0.32 -23.95
C ALA A 316 5.11 0.86 -24.78
N VAL A 317 5.10 0.70 -26.10
CA VAL A 317 4.57 1.71 -27.02
C VAL A 317 3.09 1.92 -26.75
N GLY A 318 2.68 3.18 -26.59
CA GLY A 318 1.29 3.55 -26.33
C GLY A 318 0.92 3.66 -24.86
N ASN A 319 1.83 3.33 -23.92
CA ASN A 319 1.57 3.54 -22.50
C ASN A 319 1.39 5.04 -22.20
N THR A 320 0.18 5.43 -21.82
CA THR A 320 -0.15 6.76 -21.29
C THR A 320 -0.46 6.67 -19.80
N ILE A 321 -0.47 7.82 -19.14
CA ILE A 321 -1.09 7.97 -17.82
C ILE A 321 -2.08 9.11 -18.03
N ASP A 322 -3.36 8.78 -17.92
CA ASP A 322 -4.44 9.67 -18.32
C ASP A 322 -4.88 10.55 -17.14
N HIS A 323 -4.70 10.08 -15.91
CA HIS A 323 -5.00 10.84 -14.70
C HIS A 323 -4.13 10.42 -13.51
N VAL A 324 -3.88 11.37 -12.60
CA VAL A 324 -3.21 11.14 -11.32
C VAL A 324 -4.16 11.50 -10.17
N TYR A 325 -4.46 10.54 -9.30
CA TYR A 325 -5.19 10.76 -8.06
C TYR A 325 -4.23 10.93 -6.88
N LEU A 326 -4.37 12.04 -6.14
CA LEU A 326 -3.60 12.30 -4.93
C LEU A 326 -4.32 11.75 -3.69
N LEU A 327 -3.55 11.06 -2.85
CA LEU A 327 -3.96 10.53 -1.55
C LEU A 327 -2.96 10.98 -0.47
N GLY A 328 -3.28 10.73 0.79
CA GLY A 328 -2.38 10.94 1.92
C GLY A 328 -2.26 12.40 2.38
N GLY A 329 -1.69 12.59 3.57
CA GLY A 329 -1.74 13.87 4.28
C GLY A 329 -1.01 15.02 3.58
N LEU A 330 0.08 14.75 2.85
CA LEU A 330 0.80 15.81 2.13
C LEU A 330 0.02 16.29 0.90
N SER A 331 -0.98 15.53 0.42
CA SER A 331 -1.87 15.97 -0.65
C SER A 331 -2.66 17.24 -0.27
N HIS A 332 -2.78 17.54 1.03
CA HIS A 332 -3.49 18.73 1.54
C HIS A 332 -2.78 20.07 1.30
N LEU A 333 -1.52 20.05 0.85
CA LEU A 333 -0.79 21.27 0.54
C LEU A 333 -1.52 22.10 -0.52
N LYS A 334 -1.75 23.39 -0.24
CA LYS A 334 -2.54 24.24 -1.13
C LYS A 334 -1.84 24.40 -2.47
N GLY A 335 -2.61 24.29 -3.55
CA GLY A 335 -2.09 24.42 -4.92
C GLY A 335 -1.36 23.19 -5.46
N LEU A 336 -1.23 22.11 -4.69
CA LEU A 336 -0.47 20.93 -5.10
C LEU A 336 -1.04 20.25 -6.36
N GLU A 337 -2.37 20.11 -6.49
CA GLU A 337 -3.02 19.54 -7.69
C GLU A 337 -2.52 20.27 -8.97
N ASN A 338 -2.67 21.59 -9.01
CA ASN A 338 -2.22 22.41 -10.14
C ASN A 338 -0.70 22.39 -10.32
N TYR A 339 0.06 22.37 -9.22
CA TYR A 339 1.52 22.34 -9.27
C TYR A 339 2.03 21.05 -9.91
N MET A 340 1.47 19.92 -9.50
CA MET A 340 1.78 18.60 -10.06
C MET A 340 1.30 18.46 -11.50
N GLU A 341 0.10 18.93 -11.82
CA GLU A 341 -0.45 18.87 -13.19
C GLU A 341 0.45 19.58 -14.19
N ASN A 342 0.89 20.81 -13.87
CA ASN A 342 1.81 21.57 -14.70
C ASN A 342 3.18 20.87 -14.85
N ARG A 343 3.68 20.26 -13.77
CA ARG A 343 4.99 19.60 -13.76
C ARG A 343 4.99 18.27 -14.51
N LEU A 344 3.94 17.47 -14.36
CA LEU A 344 3.83 16.12 -14.91
C LEU A 344 3.20 16.10 -16.31
N ASN A 345 2.57 17.21 -16.70
CA ASN A 345 1.76 17.34 -17.92
C ASN A 345 0.71 16.23 -18.00
N THR A 346 -0.06 16.06 -16.92
CA THR A 346 -1.07 15.02 -16.75
C THR A 346 -2.11 15.53 -15.78
N PRO A 347 -3.42 15.38 -16.04
CA PRO A 347 -4.47 15.78 -15.11
C PRO A 347 -4.23 15.25 -13.70
N VAL A 348 -4.37 16.12 -12.70
CA VAL A 348 -4.18 15.74 -11.29
C VAL A 348 -5.38 16.19 -10.47
N SER A 349 -5.94 15.28 -9.66
CA SER A 349 -6.95 15.65 -8.67
C SER A 349 -6.84 14.83 -7.41
N LYS A 350 -7.37 15.35 -6.30
CA LYS A 350 -7.58 14.54 -5.09
C LYS A 350 -8.76 13.59 -5.29
N LEU A 351 -8.71 12.47 -4.58
CA LEU A 351 -9.85 11.59 -4.43
C LEU A 351 -10.92 12.25 -3.54
N LYS A 352 -12.01 12.72 -4.15
CA LYS A 352 -13.09 13.48 -3.49
C LYS A 352 -14.43 12.78 -3.43
N ASP A 353 -14.64 11.74 -4.25
CA ASP A 353 -15.92 11.04 -4.31
C ASP A 353 -15.73 9.53 -4.45
N ILE A 354 -16.43 8.78 -3.60
CA ILE A 354 -16.56 7.32 -3.60
C ILE A 354 -17.99 7.02 -3.16
N SER A 355 -18.64 6.04 -3.80
CA SER A 355 -19.95 5.57 -3.38
C SER A 355 -19.87 4.90 -2.00
N LEU A 356 -20.36 5.60 -0.99
CA LEU A 356 -20.38 5.18 0.41
C LEU A 356 -21.79 5.28 0.98
N THR A 357 -22.11 4.41 1.92
CA THR A 357 -23.42 4.38 2.61
C THR A 357 -23.24 4.40 4.13
N ASP A 358 -24.25 4.89 4.85
CA ASP A 358 -24.27 5.02 6.32
C ASP A 358 -23.11 5.85 6.92
N VAL A 359 -22.59 6.80 6.14
CA VAL A 359 -21.36 7.56 6.43
C VAL A 359 -21.52 8.51 7.61
N ASN A 360 -20.57 8.45 8.55
CA ASN A 360 -20.42 9.46 9.60
C ASN A 360 -19.88 10.79 9.01
N GLN A 361 -20.28 11.94 9.57
CA GLN A 361 -19.88 13.29 9.12
C GLN A 361 -18.36 13.53 9.04
N ALA A 362 -17.54 12.70 9.69
CA ALA A 362 -16.08 12.81 9.70
C ALA A 362 -15.42 12.52 8.35
N LEU A 363 -16.09 11.82 7.42
CA LEU A 363 -15.57 11.53 6.09
C LEU A 363 -16.09 12.55 5.07
N THR A 364 -15.44 13.70 4.98
CA THR A 364 -15.75 14.73 3.98
C THR A 364 -14.96 14.49 2.69
N PRO A 365 -15.40 15.05 1.54
CA PRO A 365 -14.65 14.95 0.28
C PRO A 365 -13.19 15.39 0.39
N ASP A 366 -12.88 16.38 1.24
CA ASP A 366 -11.53 16.91 1.39
C ASP A 366 -10.58 15.93 2.06
N VAL A 367 -11.07 15.05 2.95
CA VAL A 367 -10.23 14.09 3.70
C VAL A 367 -10.42 12.65 3.23
N LEU A 368 -11.30 12.39 2.27
CA LEU A 368 -11.61 11.03 1.79
C LEU A 368 -10.35 10.27 1.33
N GLY A 369 -9.47 10.95 0.58
CA GLY A 369 -8.20 10.40 0.12
C GLY A 369 -7.28 9.92 1.24
N ASP A 370 -7.38 10.48 2.45
CA ASP A 370 -6.60 10.03 3.60
C ASP A 370 -7.01 8.64 4.07
N TYR A 371 -8.27 8.25 3.89
CA TYR A 371 -8.82 6.98 4.34
C TYR A 371 -8.85 5.92 3.24
N ALA A 372 -8.34 6.22 2.04
CA ALA A 372 -8.43 5.37 0.86
C ALA A 372 -7.86 3.96 1.12
N ASN A 373 -6.70 3.83 1.74
CA ASN A 373 -6.11 2.54 2.10
C ASN A 373 -7.01 1.75 3.05
N ALA A 374 -7.51 2.38 4.11
CA ALA A 374 -8.38 1.72 5.08
C ALA A 374 -9.72 1.28 4.45
N LEU A 375 -10.34 2.14 3.62
CA LEU A 375 -11.56 1.84 2.87
C LEU A 375 -11.34 0.69 1.89
N GLY A 376 -10.29 0.75 1.08
CA GLY A 376 -9.92 -0.26 0.11
C GLY A 376 -9.60 -1.61 0.74
N ALA A 377 -8.96 -1.62 1.91
CA ALA A 377 -8.65 -2.84 2.64
C ALA A 377 -9.91 -3.58 3.16
N MET A 378 -11.01 -2.85 3.43
CA MET A 378 -12.31 -3.45 3.80
C MET A 378 -12.99 -4.19 2.64
N ILE A 379 -12.77 -3.75 1.40
CA ILE A 379 -13.28 -4.42 0.21
C ILE A 379 -12.56 -5.77 0.12
N ARG A 380 -13.31 -6.86 0.27
CA ARG A 380 -12.79 -8.23 0.13
C ARG A 380 -13.90 -9.12 -0.43
N PHE A 381 -13.56 -9.83 -1.50
CA PHE A 381 -14.46 -10.72 -2.25
C PHE A 381 -14.42 -12.17 -1.71
#